data_AF-A0A316DA38-F1
#
_entry.id   AF-A0A316DA38-F1
#
_cell.length_a   1.000
_cell.length_b   1.000
_cell.length_c   1.000
_cell.angle_alpha   90.00
_cell.angle_beta   90.00
_cell.angle_gamma   90.00
#
_symmetry.space_group_name_H-M   'P 1'
#
loop_
_entity.id
_entity.type
_entity.pdbx_description
1 polymer ?
#
loop_
_entity_poly.entity_id
_entity_poly.type
_entity_poly.pdbx_seq_one_letter_code
_entity_poly.pdbx_strand_id
1 'polypeptide(L)'
;MRNEIGLMEENLHNLVGQQLHLEVTDHGVYDYDIAKLFEAEETKYILAQRLSPEREGYLLKLIDLGDDWYTLCDIEDDAEWERARAASAHTDTLHR
;
A
#
# COMPACT_ATOMS: atom_id res chain seq x y z
N MET A 1 6.04 -0.42 -13.99
CA MET A 1 6.42 0.98 -13.68
C MET A 1 6.35 1.10 -12.15
N ARG A 2 7.25 1.80 -11.45
CA ARG A 2 7.14 1.89 -9.97
C ARG A 2 6.08 2.93 -9.60
N ASN A 3 5.15 2.58 -8.71
CA ASN A 3 4.14 3.49 -8.18
C ASN A 3 4.76 4.49 -7.19
N GLU A 4 5.59 5.43 -7.66
CA GLU A 4 6.21 6.44 -6.80
C GLU A 4 5.22 7.58 -6.51
N ILE A 5 4.60 7.53 -5.33
CA ILE A 5 3.69 8.57 -4.82
C ILE A 5 4.39 9.28 -3.67
N GLY A 6 4.76 10.54 -3.89
CA GLY A 6 5.36 11.38 -2.84
C GLY A 6 4.32 11.84 -1.82
N LEU A 7 4.54 11.52 -0.55
CA LEU A 7 3.67 11.89 0.57
C LEU A 7 4.47 12.69 1.60
N MET A 8 3.91 13.80 2.09
CA MET A 8 4.47 14.54 3.22
C MET A 8 4.04 13.91 4.56
N GLU A 9 4.89 13.96 5.59
CA GLU A 9 4.62 13.38 6.92
C GLU A 9 3.27 13.81 7.49
N GLU A 10 2.93 15.09 7.37
CA GLU A 10 1.66 15.68 7.81
C GLU A 10 0.42 15.00 7.21
N ASN A 11 0.57 14.38 6.04
CA ASN A 11 -0.50 13.69 5.34
C ASN A 11 -0.62 12.21 5.71
N LEU A 12 0.40 11.60 6.35
CA LEU A 12 0.36 10.19 6.74
C LEU A 12 -0.82 9.85 7.64
N HIS A 13 -1.17 10.76 8.55
CA HIS A 13 -2.28 10.59 9.48
C HIS A 13 -3.67 10.64 8.81
N ASN A 14 -3.75 11.16 7.58
CA ASN A 14 -5.00 11.34 6.84
C ASN A 14 -5.03 10.55 5.52
N LEU A 15 -4.20 9.51 5.39
CA LEU A 15 -4.16 8.67 4.19
C LEU A 15 -5.40 7.79 4.07
N VAL A 16 -5.95 7.30 5.17
CA VAL A 16 -7.12 6.40 5.14
C VAL A 16 -8.31 7.11 4.51
N GLY A 17 -8.88 6.49 3.48
CA GLY A 17 -9.97 7.05 2.67
C GLY A 17 -9.50 7.90 1.49
N GLN A 18 -8.20 8.05 1.24
CA GLN A 18 -7.70 8.64 0.00
C GLN A 18 -7.64 7.62 -1.12
N GLN A 19 -7.91 8.11 -2.34
CA GLN A 19 -7.84 7.31 -3.55
C GLN A 19 -6.42 7.31 -4.11
N LEU A 20 -5.93 6.12 -4.46
CA LEU A 20 -4.68 5.88 -5.16
C LEU A 20 -4.97 5.35 -6.56
N HIS A 21 -4.26 5.90 -7.54
CA HIS A 21 -4.23 5.37 -8.89
C HIS A 21 -2.95 4.54 -9.03
N LEU A 22 -3.10 3.22 -9.05
CA LEU A 22 -1.98 2.27 -8.98
C LEU A 22 -1.88 1.46 -10.27
N GLU A 23 -0.67 1.39 -10.83
CA GLU A 23 -0.33 0.41 -11.86
C GLU A 23 0.05 -0.91 -11.18
N VAL A 24 -0.78 -1.93 -11.36
CA VAL A 24 -0.49 -3.30 -10.92
C VAL A 24 0.14 -4.05 -12.09
N THR A 25 1.36 -4.54 -11.87
CA THR A 25 2.12 -5.30 -12.88
C THR A 25 1.27 -6.45 -13.43
N ASP A 26 1.24 -6.65 -14.75
CA ASP A 26 0.44 -7.66 -15.46
C ASP A 26 -1.09 -7.51 -15.40
N HIS A 27 -1.63 -6.63 -14.55
CA HIS A 27 -3.07 -6.43 -14.41
C HIS A 27 -3.56 -5.10 -14.98
N GLY A 28 -2.72 -4.08 -15.06
CA GLY A 28 -3.07 -2.74 -15.58
C GLY A 28 -3.22 -1.70 -14.49
N VAL A 29 -3.84 -0.57 -14.82
CA VAL A 29 -3.98 0.57 -13.89
C VAL A 29 -5.38 0.60 -13.29
N TYR A 30 -5.47 0.69 -11.96
CA TYR A 30 -6.74 0.69 -11.24
C TYR A 30 -6.77 1.70 -10.10
N ASP A 31 -7.99 2.04 -9.71
CA ASP A 31 -8.28 2.88 -8.57
C ASP A 31 -8.50 2.07 -7.30
N TYR A 32 -7.80 2.47 -6.25
CA TYR A 32 -7.88 1.87 -4.92
C TYR A 32 -8.15 2.95 -3.88
N ASP A 33 -8.87 2.60 -2.82
CA ASP A 33 -8.93 3.42 -1.60
C ASP A 33 -7.92 2.90 -0.57
N ILE A 34 -7.20 3.80 0.09
CA ILE A 34 -6.38 3.43 1.24
C ILE A 34 -7.32 3.01 2.39
N ALA A 35 -7.36 1.72 2.67
CA ALA A 35 -8.21 1.15 3.70
C ALA A 35 -7.53 1.22 5.09
N LYS A 36 -6.21 1.06 5.15
CA LYS A 36 -5.47 0.99 6.42
C LYS A 36 -4.00 1.36 6.23
N LEU A 37 -3.47 2.14 7.16
CA LEU A 37 -2.03 2.29 7.42
C LEU A 37 -1.68 1.46 8.66
N PHE A 38 -0.62 0.67 8.59
CA PHE A 38 -0.18 -0.19 9.70
C PHE A 38 1.33 -0.34 9.71
N GLU A 39 1.88 -0.86 10.80
CA GLU A 39 3.31 -1.06 10.97
C GLU A 39 3.59 -2.53 11.31
N ALA A 40 4.66 -3.08 10.74
CA ALA A 40 5.21 -4.38 11.10
C ALA A 40 6.74 -4.33 11.02
N GLU A 41 7.43 -4.80 12.06
CA GLU A 41 8.90 -4.79 12.15
C GLU A 41 9.52 -3.43 11.77
N GLU A 42 9.01 -2.35 12.38
CA GLU A 42 9.49 -0.97 12.16
C GLU A 42 9.29 -0.45 10.72
N THR A 43 8.60 -1.20 9.86
CA THR A 43 8.25 -0.79 8.50
C THR A 43 6.77 -0.46 8.43
N LYS A 44 6.45 0.68 7.79
CA LYS A 44 5.08 1.14 7.57
C LYS A 44 4.54 0.59 6.25
N TYR A 45 3.29 0.15 6.28
CA TYR A 45 2.60 -0.46 5.15
C TYR A 45 1.21 0.13 4.98
N ILE A 46 0.74 0.11 3.73
CA ILE A 46 -0.61 0.49 3.36
C ILE A 46 -1.33 -0.72 2.78
N LEU A 47 -2.55 -0.94 3.27
CA LEU A 47 -3.54 -1.77 2.59
C LEU A 47 -4.43 -0.85 1.77
N ALA A 48 -4.33 -0.97 0.46
CA ALA A 48 -5.22 -0.34 -0.49
C ALA A 48 -6.30 -1.36 -0.92
N GLN A 49 -7.54 -0.93 -1.10
CA GLN A 49 -8.65 -1.78 -1.50
C GLN A 49 -9.25 -1.28 -2.80
N ARG A 50 -9.36 -2.17 -3.79
CA ARG A 50 -9.81 -1.83 -5.13
C ARG A 50 -11.26 -1.34 -5.07
N LEU A 51 -11.55 -0.29 -5.83
CA LEU A 51 -12.91 0.20 -6.06
C LEU A 51 -13.65 -0.69 -7.08
N SER A 52 -13.70 -2.00 -6.80
CA SER A 52 -14.40 -3.01 -7.61
C SER A 52 -15.33 -3.85 -6.75
N PRO A 53 -16.31 -4.55 -7.36
CA PRO A 53 -17.20 -5.45 -6.63
C PRO A 53 -16.47 -6.59 -5.88
N GLU A 54 -15.31 -6.99 -6.38
CA GLU A 54 -14.47 -8.04 -5.81
C GLU A 54 -13.62 -7.54 -4.63
N ARG A 55 -13.51 -6.22 -4.46
CA ARG A 55 -12.87 -5.54 -3.33
C ARG A 55 -11.48 -6.08 -2.96
N GLU A 56 -10.72 -6.44 -3.99
CA GLU A 56 -9.37 -7.00 -3.86
C GLU A 56 -8.43 -6.02 -3.15
N GLY A 57 -7.59 -6.53 -2.25
CA GLY A 57 -6.60 -5.74 -1.56
C GLY A 57 -5.26 -5.69 -2.29
N TYR A 58 -4.50 -4.63 -2.06
CA TYR A 58 -3.15 -4.43 -2.55
C TYR A 58 -2.28 -3.92 -1.41
N LEU A 59 -1.12 -4.54 -1.21
CA LEU A 59 -0.19 -4.15 -0.14
C LEU A 59 0.97 -3.35 -0.71
N LEU A 60 1.17 -2.17 -0.13
CA LEU A 60 2.27 -1.27 -0.47
C LEU A 60 3.13 -1.02 0.76
N LYS A 61 4.43 -0.89 0.53
CA LYS A 61 5.41 -0.43 1.51
C LYS A 61 5.52 1.08 1.44
N LEU A 62 5.57 1.73 2.60
CA LEU A 62 5.91 3.13 2.73
C LEU A 62 7.40 3.24 3.07
N ILE A 63 8.16 3.93 2.22
CA ILE A 63 9.60 4.16 2.40
C ILE A 63 9.82 5.63 2.74
N ASP A 64 10.47 5.90 3.87
CA ASP A 64 10.93 7.23 4.24
C ASP A 64 12.16 7.62 3.40
N LEU A 65 12.05 8.74 2.70
CA LEU A 65 13.11 9.33 1.87
C LEU A 65 13.86 10.45 2.61
N GLY A 66 13.45 10.82 3.83
CA GLY A 66 13.95 11.96 4.59
C GLY A 66 13.21 13.27 4.28
N ASP A 67 13.48 14.31 5.07
CA ASP A 67 12.86 15.64 4.94
C ASP A 67 11.31 15.59 4.93
N ASP A 68 10.72 14.71 5.75
CA ASP A 68 9.27 14.45 5.81
C ASP A 68 8.66 13.89 4.52
N TRP A 69 9.48 13.40 3.58
CA TRP A 69 9.01 12.77 2.35
C TRP A 69 8.97 11.25 2.46
N TYR A 70 7.86 10.69 2.00
CA TYR A 70 7.67 9.25 1.89
C TYR A 70 7.32 8.88 0.46
N THR A 71 7.71 7.68 0.05
CA THR A 71 7.29 7.08 -1.22
C THR A 71 6.61 5.74 -1.00
N LEU A 72 5.68 5.40 -1.88
CA LEU A 72 5.05 4.08 -1.92
C LEU A 72 5.79 3.17 -2.89
N CYS A 73 5.96 1.92 -2.52
CA CYS A 73 6.64 0.91 -3.33
C CYS A 73 5.98 -0.45 -3.15
N ASP A 74 6.09 -1.28 -4.18
CA ASP A 74 5.64 -2.67 -4.12
C ASP A 74 6.56 -3.47 -3.18
N ILE A 75 6.00 -4.50 -2.56
CA ILE A 75 6.76 -5.40 -1.69
C ILE A 75 7.36 -6.52 -2.56
N GLU A 76 8.65 -6.40 -2.88
CA GLU A 76 9.36 -7.35 -3.77
C GLU A 76 9.84 -8.62 -3.05
N ASP A 77 10.06 -8.57 -1.73
CA ASP A 77 10.53 -9.70 -0.94
C ASP A 77 9.37 -10.56 -0.45
N ASP A 78 9.38 -11.85 -0.79
CA ASP A 78 8.29 -12.79 -0.44
C ASP A 78 8.11 -12.93 1.08
N ALA A 79 9.21 -12.91 1.85
CA ALA A 79 9.12 -13.03 3.30
C ALA A 79 8.52 -11.76 3.91
N GLU A 80 8.91 -10.58 3.43
CA GLU A 80 8.33 -9.29 3.81
C GLU A 80 6.84 -9.24 3.46
N TRP A 81 6.48 -9.71 2.28
CA TRP A 81 5.09 -9.75 1.83
C TRP A 81 4.22 -10.60 2.76
N GLU A 82 4.68 -11.79 3.15
CA GLU A 82 3.93 -12.67 4.06
C GLU A 82 3.78 -12.03 5.45
N ARG A 83 4.81 -11.32 5.94
CA ARG A 83 4.73 -10.57 7.21
C ARG A 83 3.72 -9.43 7.12
N ALA A 84 3.77 -8.63 6.06
CA ALA A 84 2.82 -7.54 5.83
C ALA A 84 1.39 -8.07 5.68
N ARG A 85 1.20 -9.18 4.96
CA ARG A 85 -0.08 -9.89 4.86
C ARG A 85 -0.59 -10.31 6.23
N ALA A 86 0.22 -11.00 7.03
CA ALA A 86 -0.20 -11.44 8.36
C ALA A 86 -0.58 -10.26 9.27
N ALA A 87 0.22 -9.18 9.25
CA ALA A 87 -0.04 -7.96 10.04
C ALA A 87 -1.26 -7.15 9.54
N SER A 88 -1.56 -7.21 8.24
CA SER A 88 -2.74 -6.54 7.67
C SER A 88 -4.04 -7.06 8.28
N ALA A 89 -4.07 -8.35 8.67
CA ALA A 89 -5.25 -9.11 9.05
C ALA A 89 -6.35 -9.10 7.98
N HIS A 90 -5.98 -8.86 6.71
CA HIS A 90 -6.91 -8.90 5.59
C HIS A 90 -7.20 -10.35 5.18
N THR A 91 -8.47 -10.68 5.01
CA THR A 91 -8.93 -12.06 4.77
C THR A 91 -9.26 -12.34 3.31
N ASP A 92 -9.47 -11.31 2.50
CA ASP A 92 -9.82 -11.44 1.09
C ASP A 92 -8.55 -11.55 0.21
N THR A 93 -8.75 -11.61 -1.12
CA THR A 93 -7.66 -11.69 -2.09
C THR A 93 -6.73 -10.48 -1.97
N LEU A 94 -5.44 -10.75 -1.76
CA LEU A 94 -4.37 -9.76 -1.79
C LEU A 94 -3.53 -9.95 -3.05
N HIS A 95 -3.40 -8.87 -3.81
CA HIS A 95 -2.49 -8.76 -4.94
C HIS A 95 -1.13 -8.21 -4.49
N ARG A 96 -0.12 -8.48 -5.32
CA ARG A 96 1.25 -7.97 -5.20
C ARG A 96 1.69 -7.41 -6.55
#